data_AF-A0AAV1X654-F1
#
_entry.id   AF-A0AAV1X654-F1
#
_cell.length_a   1.000
_cell.length_b   1.000
_cell.length_c   1.000
_cell.angle_alpha   90.00
_cell.angle_beta   90.00
_cell.angle_gamma   90.00
#
_symmetry.space_group_name_H-M   'P 1'
#
loop_
_entity.id
_entity.type
_entity.pdbx_description
1 polymer ?
#
loop_
_entity_poly.entity_id
_entity_poly.type
_entity_poly.pdbx_seq_one_letter_code
_entity_poly.pdbx_strand_id
1 'polypeptide(L)'
;MDILLDYLNATTMGILLSLIFLCVFLYRPKVVHGSEPPLVAGAWPILGHLPLLSNSKVSLHRKLGAIAENYGPIFTIKLGSKHVLVLSNWEMAKECFIKNDKVLSSRPNSIAVETLTYNQAMFNFAPYGSYWRELRKITTSEILSNRQVDLISHVFVSEIKASIKELFNVWSNKKNESEYVLVELKQWFTQITFNTILRIVVVADVVPSLRWFDFGGYEKAMNENAKELDQILSEWLEEHHHNKALGEKVEQEKDFMDVMISMINGAKMDGFDADTIIKANTLVSI
;
A
#
# COMPACT_ATOMS: atom_id res chain seq x y z
N MET A 1 -40.46 22.11 31.48
CA MET A 1 -40.29 20.64 31.54
C MET A 1 -39.08 20.24 30.70
N ASP A 2 -38.86 20.91 29.58
CA ASP A 2 -37.79 20.62 28.61
C ASP A 2 -36.37 20.84 29.14
N ILE A 3 -36.13 21.94 29.88
CA ILE A 3 -34.81 22.25 30.48
C ILE A 3 -34.33 21.17 31.46
N LEU A 4 -35.28 20.54 32.18
CA LEU A 4 -35.00 19.50 33.16
C LEU A 4 -34.70 18.16 32.48
N LEU A 5 -35.33 17.90 31.33
CA LEU A 5 -35.08 16.75 30.48
C LEU A 5 -33.68 16.83 29.82
N ASP A 6 -33.29 18.01 29.34
CA ASP A 6 -31.97 18.25 28.73
C ASP A 6 -30.83 18.07 29.73
N TYR A 7 -31.02 18.50 30.99
CA TYR A 7 -30.02 18.33 32.05
C TYR A 7 -29.85 16.87 32.47
N LEU A 8 -30.96 16.11 32.52
CA LEU A 8 -30.92 14.66 32.73
C LEU A 8 -30.20 13.95 31.58
N ASN A 9 -30.39 14.37 30.33
CA ASN A 9 -29.70 13.79 29.17
C ASN A 9 -28.19 14.08 29.17
N ALA A 10 -27.78 15.29 29.56
CA ALA A 10 -26.37 15.66 29.65
C ALA A 10 -25.63 14.90 30.77
N THR A 11 -26.26 14.78 31.94
CA THR A 11 -25.67 14.05 33.09
C THR A 11 -25.61 12.55 32.84
N THR A 12 -26.63 11.96 32.21
CA THR A 12 -26.62 10.54 31.81
C THR A 12 -25.57 10.24 30.74
N MET A 13 -25.39 11.11 29.74
CA MET A 13 -24.26 10.99 28.79
C MET A 13 -22.91 11.08 29.48
N GLY A 14 -22.74 12.01 30.43
CA GLY A 14 -21.48 12.16 31.18
C GLY A 14 -21.12 10.93 32.00
N ILE A 15 -22.12 10.31 32.65
CA ILE A 15 -21.95 9.05 33.39
C ILE A 15 -21.65 7.89 32.43
N LEU A 16 -22.32 7.82 31.28
CA LEU A 16 -22.06 6.78 30.28
C LEU A 16 -20.63 6.87 29.74
N LEU A 17 -20.16 8.08 29.41
CA LEU A 17 -18.80 8.31 28.94
C LEU A 17 -17.75 7.99 30.01
N SER A 18 -18.01 8.33 31.28
CA SER A 18 -17.08 8.01 32.38
C SER A 18 -17.04 6.51 32.69
N LEU A 19 -18.17 5.81 32.61
CA LEU A 19 -18.25 4.36 32.73
C LEU A 19 -17.57 3.65 31.56
N ILE A 20 -17.74 4.13 30.33
CA ILE A 20 -17.01 3.62 29.16
C ILE A 20 -15.50 3.83 29.37
N PHE A 21 -15.07 5.02 29.78
CA PHE A 21 -13.67 5.31 30.07
C PHE A 21 -13.11 4.41 31.18
N LEU A 22 -13.88 4.19 32.27
CA LEU A 22 -13.51 3.30 33.37
C LEU A 22 -13.42 1.84 32.91
N CYS A 23 -14.41 1.34 32.18
CA CYS A 23 -14.40 -0.02 31.62
C CYS A 23 -13.21 -0.23 30.68
N VAL A 24 -12.89 0.77 29.87
CA VAL A 24 -11.73 0.77 28.97
C VAL A 24 -10.41 0.79 29.76
N PHE A 25 -10.32 1.58 30.84
CA PHE A 25 -9.13 1.66 31.70
C PHE A 25 -8.92 0.40 32.55
N LEU A 26 -10.01 -0.22 33.02
CA LEU A 26 -10.01 -1.45 33.79
C LEU A 26 -9.89 -2.70 32.91
N TYR A 27 -10.11 -2.58 31.60
CA TYR A 27 -9.89 -3.67 30.65
C TYR A 27 -8.41 -4.01 30.54
N ARG A 28 -7.97 -4.93 31.39
CA ARG A 28 -6.67 -5.58 31.34
C ARG A 28 -6.84 -6.83 30.48
N PRO A 29 -6.32 -6.88 29.24
CA PRO A 29 -6.36 -8.13 28.47
C PRO A 29 -5.64 -9.23 29.26
N LYS A 30 -6.24 -10.43 29.32
CA LYS A 30 -5.59 -11.60 29.90
C LYS A 30 -4.28 -11.84 29.16
N VAL A 31 -3.17 -11.82 29.90
CA VAL A 31 -1.88 -12.31 29.43
C VAL A 31 -1.96 -13.84 29.46
N VAL A 32 -2.20 -14.45 28.30
CA VAL A 32 -2.13 -15.90 28.16
C VAL A 32 -0.67 -16.30 28.32
N HIS A 33 -0.36 -17.12 29.34
CA HIS A 33 0.98 -17.68 29.50
C HIS A 33 1.16 -18.86 28.54
N GLY A 34 1.77 -18.56 27.39
CA GLY A 34 2.41 -19.50 26.48
C GLY A 34 3.73 -18.90 25.99
N SER A 35 4.45 -19.59 25.10
CA SER A 35 5.68 -19.12 24.43
C SER A 35 5.40 -17.97 23.42
N GLU A 36 4.51 -17.05 23.77
CA GLU A 36 4.14 -15.92 22.92
C GLU A 36 5.18 -14.79 23.05
N PRO A 37 5.56 -14.15 21.93
CA PRO A 37 6.44 -12.99 21.95
C PRO A 37 5.91 -11.87 22.84
N PRO A 38 6.80 -11.16 23.56
CA PRO A 38 6.40 -10.14 24.52
C PRO A 38 5.61 -9.02 23.84
N LEU A 39 4.47 -8.65 24.43
CA LEU A 39 3.67 -7.50 23.98
C LEU A 39 4.28 -6.20 24.54
N VAL A 40 4.58 -5.27 23.65
CA VAL A 40 5.10 -3.96 24.01
C VAL A 40 4.10 -3.21 24.89
N ALA A 41 4.60 -2.61 25.98
CA ALA A 41 3.78 -1.82 26.89
C ALA A 41 3.40 -0.46 26.29
N GLY A 42 2.31 0.13 26.79
CA GLY A 42 1.87 1.47 26.37
C GLY A 42 0.87 1.49 25.21
N ALA A 43 0.31 0.32 24.84
CA ALA A 43 -0.76 0.24 23.86
C ALA A 43 -2.02 0.96 24.35
N TRP A 44 -2.54 1.88 23.55
CA TRP A 44 -3.85 2.49 23.79
C TRP A 44 -4.97 1.49 23.49
N PRO A 45 -6.13 1.59 24.15
CA PRO A 45 -7.21 0.61 24.00
C PRO A 45 -7.69 0.40 22.56
N ILE A 46 -7.90 1.48 21.81
CA ILE A 46 -8.40 1.45 20.44
C ILE A 46 -7.27 1.66 19.42
N LEU A 47 -6.36 2.60 19.68
CA LEU A 47 -5.30 2.98 18.74
C LEU A 47 -4.05 2.09 18.83
N GLY A 48 -3.93 1.25 19.87
CA GLY A 48 -2.72 0.48 20.11
C GLY A 48 -1.50 1.37 20.22
N HIS A 49 -0.45 1.05 19.48
CA HIS A 49 0.81 1.79 19.42
C HIS A 49 0.87 2.80 18.27
N LEU A 50 -0.23 3.05 17.54
CA LEU A 50 -0.22 4.04 16.46
C LEU A 50 0.34 5.41 16.89
N PRO A 51 -0.01 5.97 18.06
CA PRO A 51 0.56 7.25 18.50
C PRO A 51 2.09 7.21 18.69
N LEU A 52 2.62 6.10 19.23
CA LEU A 52 4.06 5.87 19.38
C LEU A 52 4.75 5.85 18.00
N LEU A 53 4.13 5.21 17.02
CA LEU A 53 4.69 5.03 15.68
C LEU A 53 4.51 6.25 14.78
N SER A 54 3.47 7.07 15.00
CA SER A 54 3.11 8.22 14.16
C SER A 54 4.04 9.43 14.28
N ASN A 55 4.81 9.57 15.38
CA ASN A 55 5.72 10.71 15.56
C ASN A 55 6.78 10.80 14.45
N SER A 56 6.71 11.84 13.60
CA SER A 56 7.52 12.01 12.38
C SER A 56 8.99 12.35 12.63
N LYS A 57 9.38 12.67 13.87
CA LYS A 57 10.77 13.06 14.19
C LYS A 57 11.76 11.90 14.13
N VAL A 58 11.28 10.66 14.25
CA VAL A 58 12.11 9.45 14.21
C VAL A 58 11.50 8.47 13.21
N SER A 59 12.32 7.90 12.35
CA SER A 59 11.88 6.89 11.37
C SER A 59 11.31 5.65 12.07
N LEU A 60 10.33 5.01 11.43
CA LEU A 60 9.67 3.82 11.96
C LEU A 60 10.68 2.71 12.32
N HIS A 61 11.63 2.42 11.42
CA HIS A 61 12.64 1.37 11.64
C HIS A 61 13.54 1.66 12.86
N ARG A 62 13.86 2.92 13.15
CA ARG A 62 14.64 3.29 14.36
C ARG A 62 13.83 3.10 15.63
N LYS A 63 12.54 3.43 15.62
CA LYS A 63 11.66 3.17 16.76
C LYS A 63 11.54 1.68 17.05
N LEU A 64 11.32 0.87 16.00
CA LEU A 64 11.24 -0.58 16.15
C LEU A 64 12.57 -1.16 16.65
N GLY A 65 13.71 -0.66 16.19
CA GLY A 65 15.03 -1.03 16.70
C GLY A 65 15.20 -0.73 18.19
N ALA A 66 14.83 0.47 18.65
CA ALA A 66 14.88 0.83 20.07
C ALA A 66 13.94 -0.02 20.94
N ILE A 67 12.79 -0.43 20.39
CA ILE A 67 11.91 -1.39 21.07
C ILE A 67 12.59 -2.77 21.15
N ALA A 68 13.23 -3.22 20.08
CA ALA A 68 13.94 -4.50 20.04
C ALA A 68 15.09 -4.58 21.07
N GLU A 69 15.77 -3.47 21.34
CA GLU A 69 16.80 -3.39 22.40
C GLU A 69 16.23 -3.70 23.80
N ASN A 70 14.95 -3.38 24.03
CA ASN A 70 14.29 -3.57 25.33
C ASN A 70 13.51 -4.88 25.45
N TYR A 71 12.89 -5.34 24.35
CA TYR A 71 11.99 -6.49 24.32
C TYR A 71 12.58 -7.72 23.63
N GLY A 72 13.79 -7.60 23.08
CA GLY A 72 14.43 -8.63 22.27
C GLY A 72 14.04 -8.54 20.78
N PRO A 73 14.63 -9.40 19.92
CA PRO A 73 14.48 -9.33 18.47
C PRO A 73 13.10 -9.77 17.96
N ILE A 74 12.25 -10.33 18.82
CA ILE A 74 10.90 -10.79 18.48
C ILE A 74 9.94 -10.23 19.52
N PHE A 75 9.01 -9.38 19.09
CA PHE A 75 8.05 -8.73 19.98
C PHE A 75 6.75 -8.42 19.26
N THR A 76 5.68 -8.26 20.03
CA THR A 76 4.34 -7.95 19.51
C THR A 76 4.01 -6.48 19.76
N ILE A 77 3.50 -5.79 18.75
CA ILE A 77 2.88 -4.47 18.88
C ILE A 77 1.39 -4.55 18.52
N LYS A 78 0.65 -3.52 18.88
CA LYS A 78 -0.74 -3.31 18.45
C LYS A 78 -0.80 -2.19 17.42
N LEU A 79 -1.32 -2.46 16.23
CA LEU A 79 -1.77 -1.43 15.30
C LEU A 79 -3.29 -1.37 15.40
N GLY A 80 -3.80 -0.34 16.07
CA GLY A 80 -5.21 -0.27 16.45
C GLY A 80 -5.64 -1.50 17.24
N SER A 81 -6.59 -2.25 16.67
CA SER A 81 -7.11 -3.50 17.25
C SER A 81 -6.31 -4.76 16.89
N LYS A 82 -5.38 -4.68 15.94
CA LYS A 82 -4.63 -5.83 15.40
C LYS A 82 -3.30 -6.02 16.13
N HIS A 83 -2.99 -7.26 16.47
CA HIS A 83 -1.65 -7.64 16.93
C HIS A 83 -0.74 -7.83 15.72
N VAL A 84 0.46 -7.25 15.77
CA VAL A 84 1.48 -7.35 14.74
C VAL A 84 2.74 -7.86 15.39
N LEU A 85 3.22 -9.01 14.89
CA LEU A 85 4.50 -9.57 15.29
C LEU A 85 5.62 -8.85 14.52
N VAL A 86 6.60 -8.34 15.25
CA VAL A 86 7.78 -7.68 14.69
C VAL A 86 8.98 -8.59 14.87
N LEU A 87 9.69 -8.82 13.77
CA LEU A 87 10.94 -9.58 13.70
C LEU A 87 12.05 -8.60 13.36
N SER A 88 13.00 -8.43 14.28
CA SER A 88 14.04 -7.40 14.23
C SER A 88 15.46 -7.98 14.21
N ASN A 89 15.63 -9.19 13.68
CA ASN A 89 16.93 -9.79 13.41
C ASN A 89 16.96 -10.56 12.09
N TRP A 90 18.15 -10.79 11.56
CA TRP A 90 18.35 -11.39 10.24
C TRP A 90 18.11 -12.91 10.24
N GLU A 91 18.33 -13.59 11.38
CA GLU A 91 18.12 -15.03 11.51
C GLU A 91 16.64 -15.39 11.32
N MET A 92 15.73 -14.62 11.95
CA MET A 92 14.29 -14.83 11.78
C MET A 92 13.82 -14.39 10.40
N ALA A 93 14.34 -13.28 9.86
CA ALA A 93 14.05 -12.89 8.48
C ALA A 93 14.43 -14.01 7.50
N LYS A 94 15.60 -14.64 7.69
CA LYS A 94 16.03 -15.80 6.90
C LYS A 94 15.07 -16.98 7.05
N GLU A 95 14.61 -17.28 8.25
CA GLU A 95 13.63 -18.34 8.48
C GLU A 95 12.29 -18.04 7.79
N CYS A 96 11.80 -16.81 7.89
CA CYS A 96 10.56 -16.37 7.24
C CYS A 96 10.65 -16.40 5.72
N PHE A 97 11.71 -15.86 5.13
CA PHE A 97 11.81 -15.68 3.68
C PHE A 97 12.49 -16.82 2.93
N ILE A 98 13.10 -17.79 3.63
CA ILE A 98 13.70 -18.97 2.98
C ILE A 98 12.96 -20.26 3.33
N LYS A 99 12.65 -20.49 4.62
CA LYS A 99 12.04 -21.76 5.05
C LYS A 99 10.51 -21.72 5.00
N ASN A 100 9.93 -20.58 5.38
CA ASN A 100 8.49 -20.41 5.56
C ASN A 100 7.88 -19.41 4.56
N ASP A 101 8.57 -19.15 3.46
CA ASP A 101 8.25 -18.11 2.49
C ASP A 101 6.83 -18.25 1.95
N LYS A 102 6.40 -19.47 1.61
CA LYS A 102 5.06 -19.75 1.07
C LYS A 102 3.94 -19.36 2.03
N VAL A 103 4.09 -19.66 3.32
CA VAL A 103 3.06 -19.37 4.33
C VAL A 103 2.96 -17.87 4.61
N LEU A 104 4.08 -17.15 4.45
CA LEU A 104 4.19 -15.70 4.70
C LEU A 104 4.08 -14.85 3.43
N SER A 105 3.81 -15.48 2.28
CA SER A 105 3.74 -14.79 0.99
C SER A 105 2.45 -13.99 0.83
N SER A 106 1.34 -14.45 1.42
CA SER A 106 0.06 -13.74 1.36
C SER A 106 0.07 -12.46 2.21
N ARG A 107 -0.62 -11.43 1.74
CA ARG A 107 -0.79 -10.16 2.46
C ARG A 107 -2.21 -10.09 3.06
N PRO A 108 -2.38 -9.50 4.26
CA PRO A 108 -3.72 -9.22 4.78
C PRO A 108 -4.51 -8.37 3.78
N ASN A 109 -5.78 -8.70 3.57
CA ASN A 109 -6.65 -7.89 2.71
C ASN A 109 -6.97 -6.56 3.42
N SER A 110 -6.68 -5.45 2.76
CA SER A 110 -7.05 -4.11 3.18
C SER A 110 -8.09 -3.54 2.22
N ILE A 111 -8.90 -2.59 2.69
CA ILE A 111 -9.87 -1.90 1.84
C ILE A 111 -9.17 -1.27 0.64
N ALA A 112 -7.97 -0.72 0.83
CA ALA A 112 -7.21 -0.15 -0.27
C ALA A 112 -6.74 -1.18 -1.28
N VAL A 113 -6.31 -2.35 -0.83
CA VAL A 113 -5.99 -3.46 -1.72
C VAL A 113 -7.23 -3.90 -2.47
N GLU A 114 -8.35 -4.13 -1.80
CA GLU A 114 -9.61 -4.55 -2.44
C GLU A 114 -10.07 -3.55 -3.51
N THR A 115 -10.07 -2.25 -3.19
CA THR A 115 -10.55 -1.18 -4.07
C THR A 115 -9.59 -0.87 -5.23
N LEU A 116 -8.30 -0.73 -4.97
CA LEU A 116 -7.33 -0.23 -5.97
C LEU A 116 -6.75 -1.33 -6.85
N THR A 117 -6.87 -2.60 -6.44
CA THR A 117 -6.17 -3.72 -7.09
C THR A 117 -7.12 -4.71 -7.76
N TYR A 118 -8.32 -4.24 -8.13
CA TYR A 118 -9.37 -5.03 -8.76
C TYR A 118 -9.72 -6.26 -7.91
N ASN A 119 -10.03 -6.06 -6.64
CA ASN A 119 -10.32 -7.14 -5.70
C ASN A 119 -9.21 -8.21 -5.66
N GLN A 120 -7.95 -7.76 -5.60
CA GLN A 120 -6.74 -8.60 -5.58
C GLN A 120 -6.39 -9.32 -6.90
N ALA A 121 -6.96 -8.91 -8.04
CA ALA A 121 -6.52 -9.42 -9.34
C ALA A 121 -5.10 -8.98 -9.71
N MET A 122 -4.59 -7.88 -9.14
CA MET A 122 -3.17 -7.50 -9.28
C MET A 122 -2.28 -8.49 -8.53
N PHE A 123 -1.35 -9.14 -9.24
CA PHE A 123 -0.57 -10.26 -8.69
C PHE A 123 0.28 -9.87 -7.47
N ASN A 124 0.73 -8.61 -7.36
CA ASN A 124 1.49 -8.12 -6.21
C ASN A 124 0.72 -8.23 -4.88
N PHE A 125 -0.61 -8.18 -4.94
CA PHE A 125 -1.51 -8.23 -3.78
C PHE A 125 -2.41 -9.47 -3.74
N ALA A 126 -2.34 -10.30 -4.78
CA ALA A 126 -3.03 -11.59 -4.82
C ALA A 126 -2.50 -12.53 -3.72
N PRO A 127 -3.37 -13.30 -3.05
CA PRO A 127 -2.94 -14.36 -2.15
C PRO A 127 -2.01 -15.37 -2.85
N TYR A 128 -1.06 -15.93 -2.11
CA TYR A 128 -0.18 -16.95 -2.68
C TYR A 128 -0.99 -18.18 -3.14
N GLY A 129 -0.82 -18.57 -4.40
CA GLY A 129 -1.59 -19.66 -5.02
C GLY A 129 -1.08 -20.04 -6.40
N SER A 130 -1.84 -20.84 -7.15
CA SER A 130 -1.57 -21.10 -8.57
C SER A 130 -1.59 -19.81 -9.39
N TYR A 131 -2.64 -18.99 -9.21
CA TYR A 131 -2.82 -17.71 -9.89
C TYR A 131 -1.61 -16.78 -9.73
N TRP A 132 -1.22 -16.51 -8.48
CA TRP A 132 -0.05 -15.69 -8.19
C TRP A 132 1.23 -16.23 -8.82
N ARG A 133 1.46 -17.54 -8.78
CA ARG A 133 2.67 -18.16 -9.36
C ARG A 133 2.71 -18.03 -10.87
N GLU A 134 1.56 -18.17 -11.53
CA GLU A 134 1.42 -18.03 -12.97
C GLU A 134 1.67 -16.59 -13.41
N LEU A 135 1.00 -15.62 -12.80
CA LEU A 135 1.23 -14.20 -13.12
C LEU A 135 2.64 -13.75 -12.78
N ARG A 136 3.21 -14.17 -11.64
CA ARG A 136 4.61 -13.88 -11.32
C ARG A 136 5.55 -14.42 -12.39
N LYS A 137 5.29 -15.62 -12.91
CA LYS A 137 6.10 -16.22 -13.98
C LYS A 137 6.01 -15.36 -15.25
N ILE A 138 4.80 -15.00 -15.68
CA ILE A 138 4.54 -14.13 -16.83
C ILE A 138 5.27 -12.79 -16.67
N THR A 139 5.06 -12.10 -15.56
CA THR A 139 5.70 -10.81 -15.28
C THR A 139 7.22 -10.91 -15.26
N THR A 140 7.77 -11.95 -14.63
CA THR A 140 9.23 -12.11 -14.54
C THR A 140 9.86 -12.43 -15.90
N SER A 141 9.22 -13.25 -16.75
CA SER A 141 9.78 -13.61 -18.06
C SER A 141 9.60 -12.51 -19.10
N GLU A 142 8.46 -11.82 -19.09
CA GLU A 142 8.09 -10.91 -20.17
C GLU A 142 8.27 -9.42 -19.86
N ILE A 143 8.44 -9.03 -18.59
CA ILE A 143 8.65 -7.62 -18.19
C ILE A 143 10.01 -7.43 -17.55
N LEU A 144 10.31 -8.26 -16.56
CA LEU A 144 11.51 -8.11 -15.74
C LEU A 144 12.70 -8.92 -16.26
N SER A 145 12.63 -9.38 -17.52
CA SER A 145 13.77 -10.05 -18.16
C SER A 145 14.82 -9.03 -18.59
N ASN A 146 16.08 -9.46 -18.59
CA ASN A 146 17.19 -8.62 -19.04
C ASN A 146 16.93 -7.99 -20.42
N ARG A 147 16.36 -8.78 -21.35
CA ARG A 147 15.99 -8.31 -22.69
C ARG A 147 15.03 -7.11 -22.64
N GLN A 148 14.04 -7.17 -21.77
CA GLN A 148 13.00 -6.13 -21.69
C GLN A 148 13.51 -4.89 -20.98
N VAL A 149 14.32 -5.07 -19.93
CA VAL A 149 15.05 -3.96 -19.28
C VAL A 149 15.95 -3.24 -20.29
N ASP A 150 16.66 -3.98 -21.15
CA ASP A 150 17.51 -3.39 -22.19
C ASP A 150 16.69 -2.60 -23.22
N LEU A 151 15.53 -3.13 -23.64
CA LEU A 151 14.63 -2.46 -24.59
C LEU A 151 14.11 -1.13 -24.04
N ILE A 152 13.59 -1.12 -22.81
CA ILE A 152 13.00 0.08 -22.20
C ILE A 152 14.04 1.03 -21.58
N SER A 153 15.32 0.61 -21.50
CA SER A 153 16.40 1.39 -20.88
C SER A 153 16.53 2.81 -21.46
N HIS A 154 16.29 2.95 -22.77
CA HIS A 154 16.41 4.22 -23.47
C HIS A 154 15.35 5.24 -23.01
N VAL A 155 14.14 4.78 -22.70
CA VAL A 155 13.05 5.59 -22.15
C VAL A 155 13.42 6.12 -20.77
N PHE A 156 13.86 5.25 -19.86
CA PHE A 156 14.35 5.65 -18.54
C PHE A 156 15.49 6.68 -18.63
N VAL A 157 16.45 6.44 -19.52
CA VAL A 157 17.57 7.38 -19.74
C VAL A 157 17.07 8.72 -20.29
N SER A 158 16.07 8.72 -21.18
CA SER A 158 15.48 9.96 -21.69
C SER A 158 14.72 10.74 -20.62
N GLU A 159 13.96 10.08 -19.75
CA GLU A 159 13.20 10.70 -18.67
C GLU A 159 14.14 11.32 -17.62
N ILE A 160 15.22 10.61 -17.27
CA ILE A 160 16.29 11.14 -16.42
C ILE A 160 16.96 12.35 -17.08
N LYS A 161 17.27 12.29 -18.39
CA LYS A 161 17.86 13.42 -19.11
C LYS A 161 16.92 14.63 -19.16
N ALA A 162 15.63 14.42 -19.37
CA ALA A 162 14.62 15.48 -19.37
C ALA A 162 14.51 16.13 -17.99
N SER A 163 14.44 15.32 -16.94
CA SER A 163 14.47 15.75 -15.54
C SER A 163 15.72 16.57 -15.19
N ILE A 164 16.90 16.13 -15.62
CA ILE A 164 18.16 16.87 -15.41
C ILE A 164 18.13 18.22 -16.14
N LYS A 165 17.60 18.26 -17.37
CA LYS A 165 17.45 19.53 -18.12
C LYS A 165 16.48 20.48 -17.43
N GLU A 166 15.39 19.98 -16.88
CA GLU A 166 14.43 20.78 -16.11
C GLU A 166 15.10 21.37 -14.86
N LEU A 167 15.83 20.56 -14.10
CA LEU A 167 16.62 21.02 -12.94
C LEU A 167 17.66 22.09 -13.34
N PHE A 168 18.35 21.89 -14.46
CA PHE A 168 19.30 22.87 -14.99
C PHE A 168 18.63 24.18 -15.38
N ASN A 169 17.45 24.13 -16.02
CA ASN A 169 16.68 25.32 -16.35
C ASN A 169 16.21 26.07 -15.10
N VAL A 170 15.77 25.35 -14.07
CA VAL A 170 15.42 25.94 -12.77
C VAL A 170 16.63 26.63 -12.15
N TRP A 171 17.80 25.99 -12.17
CA TRP A 171 19.05 26.60 -11.69
C TRP A 171 19.43 27.85 -12.47
N SER A 172 19.41 27.77 -13.81
CA SER A 172 19.81 28.87 -14.70
C SER A 172 18.93 30.11 -14.54
N ASN A 173 17.61 29.91 -14.38
CA ASN A 173 16.65 31.00 -14.29
C ASN A 173 16.50 31.61 -12.89
N LYS A 174 16.87 30.89 -11.82
CA LYS A 174 16.67 31.31 -10.43
C LYS A 174 17.95 31.53 -9.63
N LYS A 175 19.13 31.47 -10.26
CA LYS A 175 20.40 31.72 -9.57
C LYS A 175 20.44 33.15 -9.04
N ASN A 176 20.66 33.30 -7.75
CA ASN A 176 20.96 34.58 -7.11
C ASN A 176 22.47 34.86 -7.20
N GLU A 177 22.93 35.99 -6.64
CA GLU A 177 24.35 36.39 -6.56
C GLU A 177 25.27 35.30 -5.96
N SER A 178 24.71 34.34 -5.23
CA SER A 178 25.42 33.22 -4.62
C SER A 178 25.63 31.99 -5.53
N GLU A 179 25.31 32.02 -6.84
CA GLU A 179 25.45 30.92 -7.82
C GLU A 179 24.67 29.60 -7.53
N TYR A 180 24.09 29.43 -6.35
CA TYR A 180 23.30 28.25 -5.97
C TYR A 180 21.79 28.51 -6.04
N VAL A 181 21.02 27.45 -6.35
CA VAL A 181 19.56 27.43 -6.25
C VAL A 181 19.15 26.30 -5.30
N LEU A 182 18.32 26.63 -4.31
CA LEU A 182 17.76 25.64 -3.39
C LEU A 182 16.66 24.84 -4.11
N VAL A 183 16.83 23.52 -4.19
CA VAL A 183 15.83 22.60 -4.75
C VAL A 183 15.34 21.66 -3.65
N GLU A 184 14.04 21.63 -3.40
CA GLU A 184 13.44 20.68 -2.45
C GLU A 184 13.29 19.30 -3.11
N LEU A 185 14.36 18.50 -3.06
CA LEU A 185 14.39 17.14 -3.60
C LEU A 185 13.27 16.26 -3.03
N LYS A 186 12.81 16.55 -1.80
CA LYS A 186 11.71 15.81 -1.18
C LYS A 186 10.42 15.94 -1.99
N GLN A 187 10.04 17.13 -2.43
CA GLN A 187 8.83 17.32 -3.24
C GLN A 187 8.96 16.62 -4.60
N TRP A 188 10.17 16.62 -5.16
CA TRP A 188 10.50 15.97 -6.42
C TRP A 188 10.40 14.43 -6.35
N PHE A 189 10.99 13.81 -5.32
CA PHE A 189 10.86 12.35 -5.09
C PHE A 189 9.46 11.94 -4.60
N THR A 190 8.77 12.82 -3.86
CA THR A 190 7.42 12.54 -3.33
C THR A 190 6.40 12.43 -4.47
N GLN A 191 6.55 13.23 -5.52
CA GLN A 191 5.70 13.21 -6.72
C GLN A 191 5.80 11.88 -7.48
N ILE A 192 6.97 11.22 -7.45
CA ILE A 192 7.25 10.01 -8.25
C ILE A 192 6.83 8.71 -7.54
N THR A 193 6.78 8.65 -6.21
CA THR A 193 6.66 7.33 -5.51
C THR A 193 5.73 7.32 -4.29
N PHE A 194 5.50 8.47 -3.65
CA PHE A 194 5.05 8.46 -2.24
C PHE A 194 3.53 8.55 -2.05
N ASN A 195 2.78 9.11 -3.00
CA ASN A 195 1.32 9.23 -2.91
C ASN A 195 0.58 7.91 -3.17
N THR A 196 1.15 7.02 -3.97
CA THR A 196 0.51 5.73 -4.34
C THR A 196 0.65 4.69 -3.22
N ILE A 197 1.82 4.61 -2.57
CA ILE A 197 2.10 3.60 -1.53
C ILE A 197 1.46 3.98 -0.18
N LEU A 198 1.43 5.26 0.18
CA LEU A 198 0.89 5.71 1.47
C LEU A 198 -0.65 5.70 1.54
N ARG A 199 -1.35 5.62 0.40
CA ARG A 199 -2.81 5.47 0.35
C ARG A 199 -3.29 4.04 0.64
N ILE A 200 -2.37 3.07 0.73
CA ILE A 200 -2.69 1.64 0.89
C ILE A 200 -3.16 1.28 2.31
N VAL A 201 -2.97 2.16 3.30
CA VAL A 201 -3.42 1.93 4.68
C VAL A 201 -4.49 2.94 5.05
N VAL A 202 -5.75 2.52 5.04
CA VAL A 202 -6.88 3.33 5.50
C VAL A 202 -7.07 3.09 7.01
N VAL A 203 -7.51 4.11 7.76
CA VAL A 203 -7.74 4.01 9.22
C VAL A 203 -8.67 2.83 9.56
N ALA A 204 -9.66 2.56 8.70
CA ALA A 204 -10.60 1.46 8.82
C ALA A 204 -9.95 0.06 8.79
N ASP A 205 -8.80 -0.11 8.13
CA ASP A 205 -8.07 -1.38 8.11
C ASP A 205 -7.51 -1.77 9.49
N VAL A 206 -7.24 -0.74 10.30
CA VAL A 206 -6.57 -0.85 11.59
C VAL A 206 -7.58 -0.73 12.75
N VAL A 207 -8.62 0.08 12.56
CA VAL A 207 -9.72 0.32 13.49
C VAL A 207 -11.07 0.21 12.75
N PRO A 208 -11.59 -1.02 12.54
CA PRO A 208 -12.80 -1.25 11.73
C PRO A 208 -14.04 -0.50 12.22
N SER A 209 -14.15 -0.25 13.52
CA SER A 209 -15.27 0.48 14.13
C SER A 209 -15.36 1.96 13.72
N LEU A 210 -14.30 2.53 13.14
CA LEU A 210 -14.27 3.92 12.66
C LEU A 210 -14.53 4.04 11.15
N ARG A 211 -14.84 2.93 10.47
CA ARG A 211 -15.10 2.93 9.02
C ARG A 211 -16.25 3.84 8.61
N TRP A 212 -17.35 3.85 9.38
CA TRP A 212 -18.54 4.63 9.08
C TRP A 212 -18.30 6.15 9.00
N PHE A 213 -17.20 6.64 9.58
CA PHE A 213 -16.86 8.06 9.61
C PHE A 213 -15.99 8.50 8.42
N ASP A 214 -15.35 7.57 7.69
CA ASP A 214 -14.37 7.83 6.62
C ASP A 214 -13.41 8.98 6.98
N PHE A 215 -12.58 8.79 8.03
CA PHE A 215 -11.64 9.80 8.52
C PHE A 215 -10.75 10.34 7.39
N GLY A 216 -10.98 11.59 6.98
CA GLY A 216 -10.21 12.23 5.91
C GLY A 216 -10.73 11.97 4.48
N GLY A 217 -11.86 11.28 4.31
CA GLY A 217 -12.47 11.04 3.00
C GLY A 217 -11.69 10.07 2.11
N TYR A 218 -10.79 9.27 2.70
CA TYR A 218 -9.85 8.45 1.94
C TYR A 218 -10.53 7.28 1.25
N GLU A 219 -11.52 6.61 1.86
CA GLU A 219 -12.24 5.50 1.20
C GLU A 219 -13.03 6.03 0.01
N LYS A 220 -13.70 7.18 0.15
CA LYS A 220 -14.40 7.83 -0.96
C LYS A 220 -13.44 8.26 -2.08
N ALA A 221 -12.39 9.01 -1.76
CA ALA A 221 -11.42 9.46 -2.74
C ALA A 221 -10.75 8.27 -3.46
N MET A 222 -10.47 7.19 -2.74
CA MET A 222 -9.90 5.98 -3.33
C MET A 222 -10.86 5.29 -4.31
N ASN A 223 -12.16 5.22 -3.98
CA ASN A 223 -13.16 4.70 -4.91
C ASN A 223 -13.31 5.59 -6.16
N GLU A 224 -13.21 6.91 -6.02
CA GLU A 224 -13.22 7.84 -7.16
C GLU A 224 -11.98 7.64 -8.04
N ASN A 225 -10.79 7.58 -7.45
CA ASN A 225 -9.54 7.33 -8.18
C ASN A 225 -9.53 5.94 -8.84
N ALA A 226 -10.09 4.92 -8.19
CA ALA A 226 -10.19 3.57 -8.76
C ALA A 226 -11.05 3.56 -10.03
N LYS A 227 -12.15 4.34 -10.05
CA LYS A 227 -13.01 4.48 -11.24
C LYS A 227 -12.31 5.24 -12.37
N GLU A 228 -11.60 6.32 -12.04
CA GLU A 228 -10.83 7.08 -13.03
C GLU A 228 -9.73 6.21 -13.66
N LEU A 229 -9.00 5.46 -12.83
CA LEU A 229 -7.99 4.50 -13.31
C LEU A 229 -8.62 3.37 -14.15
N ASP A 230 -9.76 2.82 -13.74
CA ASP A 230 -10.47 1.80 -14.51
C ASP A 230 -10.93 2.30 -15.87
N GLN A 231 -11.41 3.55 -15.96
CA GLN A 231 -11.77 4.17 -17.23
C GLN A 231 -10.55 4.28 -18.16
N ILE A 232 -9.44 4.83 -17.68
CA ILE A 232 -8.20 5.00 -18.47
C ILE A 232 -7.70 3.64 -18.97
N LEU A 233 -7.65 2.64 -18.08
CA LEU A 233 -7.17 1.30 -18.43
C LEU A 233 -8.11 0.58 -19.41
N SER A 234 -9.42 0.83 -19.33
CA SER A 234 -10.38 0.24 -20.25
C SER A 234 -10.27 0.85 -21.65
N GLU A 235 -10.17 2.19 -21.74
CA GLU A 235 -9.96 2.89 -23.02
C GLU A 235 -8.65 2.42 -23.70
N TRP A 236 -7.57 2.30 -22.93
CA TRP A 236 -6.28 1.79 -23.44
C TRP A 236 -6.38 0.32 -23.89
N LEU A 237 -7.05 -0.54 -23.13
CA LEU A 237 -7.25 -1.94 -23.50
C LEU A 237 -8.08 -2.10 -24.78
N GLU A 238 -9.14 -1.30 -24.94
CA GLU A 238 -9.95 -1.29 -26.16
C GLU A 238 -9.14 -0.86 -27.38
N GLU A 239 -8.28 0.15 -27.26
CA GLU A 239 -7.37 0.59 -28.30
C GLU A 239 -6.44 -0.54 -28.76
N HIS A 240 -5.82 -1.27 -27.83
CA HIS A 240 -4.95 -2.41 -28.16
C HIS A 240 -5.72 -3.56 -28.81
N HIS A 241 -6.94 -3.87 -28.35
CA HIS A 241 -7.79 -4.86 -29.00
C HIS A 241 -8.16 -4.46 -30.43
N HIS A 242 -8.47 -3.18 -30.66
CA HIS A 242 -8.79 -2.63 -31.97
C HIS A 242 -7.60 -2.72 -32.93
N ASN A 243 -6.43 -2.24 -32.50
CA ASN A 243 -5.20 -2.23 -33.31
C ASN A 243 -4.77 -3.67 -33.69
N LYS A 244 -4.89 -4.61 -32.76
CA LYS A 244 -4.62 -6.03 -33.01
C LYS A 244 -5.59 -6.65 -34.02
N ALA A 245 -6.86 -6.28 -34.00
CA ALA A 245 -7.87 -6.77 -34.94
C ALA A 245 -7.64 -6.24 -36.38
N LEU A 246 -7.15 -5.01 -36.51
CA LEU A 246 -6.82 -4.39 -37.80
C LEU A 246 -5.54 -4.93 -38.45
N GLY A 247 -4.73 -5.71 -37.71
CA GLY A 247 -3.47 -6.24 -38.21
C GLY A 247 -2.43 -5.16 -38.52
N GLU A 248 -2.63 -3.96 -37.99
CA GLU A 248 -1.67 -2.86 -38.10
C GLU A 248 -0.42 -3.23 -37.31
N LYS A 249 0.54 -3.85 -38.01
CA LYS A 249 1.94 -3.81 -37.61
C LYS A 249 2.45 -2.41 -37.87
N VAL A 250 2.02 -1.44 -37.07
CA VAL A 250 2.92 -0.35 -36.77
C VAL A 250 4.14 -1.05 -36.17
N GLU A 251 5.33 -0.66 -36.59
CA GLU A 251 6.61 -1.04 -35.98
C GLU A 251 6.72 -0.45 -34.56
N GLN A 252 5.59 -0.44 -33.83
CA GLN A 252 5.41 0.03 -32.48
C GLN A 252 6.05 -1.01 -31.57
N GLU A 253 6.89 -0.52 -30.66
CA GLU A 253 7.38 -1.34 -29.57
C GLU A 253 6.19 -1.94 -28.84
N LYS A 254 6.10 -3.28 -28.83
CA LYS A 254 5.07 -3.99 -28.07
C LYS A 254 5.19 -3.60 -26.61
N ASP A 255 4.13 -3.03 -26.07
CA ASP A 255 4.11 -2.67 -24.67
C ASP A 255 3.64 -3.85 -23.81
N PHE A 256 3.56 -3.61 -22.51
CA PHE A 256 3.17 -4.65 -21.58
C PHE A 256 1.70 -5.09 -21.74
N MET A 257 0.81 -4.20 -22.17
CA MET A 257 -0.59 -4.53 -22.40
C MET A 257 -0.70 -5.53 -23.56
N ASP A 258 0.05 -5.33 -24.64
CA ASP A 258 0.13 -6.27 -25.77
C ASP A 258 0.58 -7.68 -25.35
N VAL A 259 1.59 -7.73 -24.47
CA VAL A 259 2.12 -8.98 -23.92
C VAL A 259 1.02 -9.69 -23.12
N MET A 260 0.36 -8.98 -22.20
CA MET A 260 -0.69 -9.54 -21.36
C MET A 260 -1.89 -10.04 -22.17
N ILE A 261 -2.34 -9.26 -23.16
CA ILE A 261 -3.38 -9.69 -24.11
C ILE A 261 -2.95 -10.96 -24.83
N SER A 262 -1.68 -11.10 -25.23
CA SER A 262 -1.22 -12.29 -25.95
C SER A 262 -1.16 -13.56 -25.08
N MET A 263 -0.87 -13.42 -23.79
CA MET A 263 -0.67 -14.55 -22.87
C MET A 263 -1.94 -15.00 -22.16
N ILE A 264 -2.88 -14.08 -21.94
CA ILE A 264 -4.06 -14.31 -21.10
C ILE A 264 -5.34 -14.41 -21.94
N ASN A 265 -5.26 -14.26 -23.28
CA ASN A 265 -6.42 -14.25 -24.15
C ASN A 265 -7.36 -15.44 -23.90
N GLY A 266 -8.58 -15.16 -23.41
CA GLY A 266 -9.61 -16.17 -23.13
C GLY A 266 -9.40 -17.02 -21.87
N ALA A 267 -8.36 -16.78 -21.08
CA ALA A 267 -8.13 -17.48 -19.83
C ALA A 267 -8.97 -16.87 -18.69
N LYS A 268 -9.82 -17.69 -18.06
CA LYS A 268 -10.38 -17.37 -16.74
C LYS A 268 -9.48 -17.98 -15.68
N MET A 269 -8.92 -17.15 -14.82
CA MET A 269 -8.05 -17.59 -13.73
C MET A 269 -8.61 -17.08 -12.41
N ASP A 270 -8.76 -17.99 -11.45
CA ASP A 270 -9.16 -17.66 -10.06
C ASP A 270 -10.46 -16.85 -9.93
N GLY A 271 -11.38 -17.00 -10.89
CA GLY A 271 -12.67 -16.28 -10.92
C GLY A 271 -12.63 -14.93 -11.64
N PHE A 272 -11.46 -14.45 -12.06
CA PHE A 272 -11.31 -13.23 -12.85
C PHE A 272 -11.39 -13.52 -14.34
N ASP A 273 -12.01 -12.61 -15.09
CA ASP A 273 -11.93 -12.57 -16.55
C ASP A 273 -10.59 -11.99 -17.03
N ALA A 274 -10.27 -12.25 -18.30
CA ALA A 274 -8.99 -11.87 -18.87
C ALA A 274 -8.75 -10.35 -18.83
N ASP A 275 -9.77 -9.54 -19.10
CA ASP A 275 -9.65 -8.08 -19.16
C ASP A 275 -9.36 -7.51 -17.78
N THR A 276 -10.03 -8.01 -16.74
CA THR A 276 -9.74 -7.68 -15.34
C THR A 276 -8.30 -8.03 -14.98
N ILE A 277 -7.82 -9.22 -15.37
CA ILE A 277 -6.43 -9.64 -15.10
C ILE A 277 -5.44 -8.72 -15.84
N ILE A 278 -5.70 -8.41 -17.11
CA ILE A 278 -4.85 -7.53 -17.92
C ILE A 278 -4.79 -6.15 -17.29
N LYS A 279 -5.93 -5.47 -17.09
CA LYS A 279 -6.00 -4.13 -16.49
C LYS A 279 -5.31 -4.06 -15.12
N ALA A 280 -5.60 -5.02 -14.25
CA ALA A 280 -5.05 -5.03 -12.90
C ALA A 280 -3.53 -5.14 -12.87
N ASN A 281 -2.95 -5.86 -13.84
CA ASN A 281 -1.52 -6.14 -13.84
C ASN A 281 -0.74 -5.18 -14.73
N THR A 282 -1.34 -4.55 -15.74
CA THR A 282 -0.64 -3.59 -16.62
C THR A 282 -0.01 -2.43 -15.84
N LEU A 283 -0.64 -2.01 -14.74
CA LEU A 283 -0.13 -1.02 -13.79
C LEU A 283 1.23 -1.38 -13.17
N VAL A 284 1.66 -2.64 -13.19
CA VAL A 284 2.98 -3.05 -12.66
C VAL A 284 4.13 -2.50 -13.52
N SER A 285 3.86 -2.14 -14.76
CA SER A 285 4.87 -1.64 -15.71
C SER A 285 4.94 -0.11 -15.78
N ILE A 286 4.09 0.60 -15.02
CA ILE A 286 4.08 2.06 -14.90
C ILE A 286 4.77 2.45 -13.59
#